data_AF-A0A359I9N4-F1
#
_entry.id   AF-A0A359I9N4-F1
#
_cell.length_a   1.000
_cell.length_b   1.000
_cell.length_c   1.000
_cell.angle_alpha   90.00
_cell.angle_beta   90.00
_cell.angle_gamma   90.00
#
_symmetry.space_group_name_H-M   'P 1'
#
loop_
_entity.id
_entity.type
_entity.pdbx_description
1 polymer ?
#
loop_
_entity_poly.entity_id
_entity_poly.type
_entity_poly.pdbx_seq_one_letter_code
_entity_poly.pdbx_strand_id
1 'polypeptide(L)'
;MYWPETPVNFYAYSPDISNSPDVESSGLNSIVNYNNQGSTDFLYAVTVGQVAKSTPVMMNFRHAMSKVNVRLSSSNSAIRVSVNHISLLNVNHKGSFTFPSVSTAAGSQQGVGSWSNLNSPLDILIFYALSPEDALTLTSTPVDVTENNLNIDYMLPQPLTTVDFNGSEFTGNAIQVDCEIFDAASGAKIWPRQDTPDYLLVPQSSCGRLIYPLTTATLTEWKTGCSYIYNIKIDNPNVLKPIDFNVTVDEFNIDN
;
A
#
# COMPACT_ATOMS: atom_id res chain seq x y z
N MET A 1 -32.47 -4.31 19.33
CA MET A 1 -32.62 -5.62 18.66
C MET A 1 -32.86 -6.67 19.75
N TYR A 2 -33.86 -7.54 19.61
CA TYR A 2 -34.13 -8.63 20.55
C TYR A 2 -33.71 -9.96 19.93
N TRP A 3 -33.35 -10.94 20.75
CA TRP A 3 -32.98 -12.27 20.28
C TRP A 3 -34.18 -12.99 19.66
N PRO A 4 -34.05 -13.56 18.45
CA PRO A 4 -35.04 -14.49 17.91
C PRO A 4 -34.85 -15.89 18.50
N GLU A 5 -35.82 -16.77 18.25
CA GLU A 5 -35.76 -18.18 18.65
C GLU A 5 -34.75 -19.00 17.82
N THR A 6 -34.50 -18.59 16.58
CA THR A 6 -33.54 -19.24 15.69
C THR A 6 -32.14 -18.64 15.82
N PRO A 7 -31.07 -19.42 15.62
CA PRO A 7 -29.71 -18.86 15.57
C PRO A 7 -29.59 -17.77 14.49
N VAL A 8 -28.80 -16.74 14.79
CA VAL A 8 -28.49 -15.63 13.87
C VAL A 8 -27.00 -15.44 13.69
N ASN A 9 -26.64 -14.82 12.57
CA ASN A 9 -25.26 -14.45 12.26
C ASN A 9 -25.13 -12.93 12.38
N PHE A 10 -24.01 -12.50 12.96
CA PHE A 10 -23.66 -11.09 13.07
C PHE A 10 -22.50 -10.78 12.12
N TYR A 11 -22.67 -9.71 11.34
CA TYR A 11 -21.66 -9.13 10.47
C TYR A 11 -21.47 -7.69 10.90
N ALA A 12 -20.22 -7.25 11.01
CA ALA A 12 -19.89 -5.87 11.32
C ALA A 12 -18.67 -5.44 10.51
N TYR A 13 -18.58 -4.14 10.24
CA TYR A 13 -17.43 -3.53 9.60
C TYR A 13 -17.19 -2.14 10.17
N SER A 14 -15.96 -1.65 10.02
CA SER A 14 -15.52 -0.33 10.48
C SER A 14 -14.43 0.21 9.55
N PRO A 15 -14.34 1.53 9.28
CA PRO A 15 -15.33 2.54 9.65
C PRO A 15 -16.65 2.34 8.91
N ASP A 16 -17.65 3.19 9.19
CA ASP A 16 -18.85 3.24 8.37
C ASP A 16 -18.49 3.72 6.96
N ILE A 17 -18.75 2.86 5.97
CA ILE A 17 -18.48 3.11 4.55
C ILE A 17 -19.76 3.37 3.75
N SER A 18 -20.91 3.59 4.41
CA SER A 18 -22.19 3.85 3.75
C SER A 18 -22.19 5.11 2.87
N ASN A 19 -21.25 6.02 3.10
CA ASN A 19 -21.06 7.25 2.33
C ASN A 19 -20.02 7.10 1.21
N SER A 20 -19.44 5.91 1.03
CA SER A 20 -18.51 5.65 -0.07
C SER A 20 -19.28 5.67 -1.40
N PRO A 21 -18.81 6.43 -2.42
CA PRO A 21 -19.60 6.83 -3.58
C PRO A 21 -20.12 5.70 -4.48
N ASP A 22 -19.73 4.44 -4.24
CA ASP A 22 -20.02 3.29 -5.09
C ASP A 22 -20.53 2.05 -4.33
N VAL A 23 -20.80 2.13 -3.02
CA VAL A 23 -21.23 0.95 -2.24
C VAL A 23 -22.71 0.65 -2.48
N GLU A 24 -22.99 -0.26 -3.41
CA GLU A 24 -24.26 -0.97 -3.41
C GLU A 24 -24.20 -2.15 -2.44
N SER A 25 -25.16 -2.28 -1.54
CA SER A 25 -25.25 -3.47 -0.70
C SER A 25 -25.76 -4.65 -1.53
N SER A 26 -24.87 -5.47 -2.12
CA SER A 26 -25.27 -6.72 -2.77
C SER A 26 -25.41 -7.84 -1.72
N GLY A 27 -26.51 -7.81 -0.97
CA GLY A 27 -26.81 -8.83 0.03
C GLY A 27 -26.06 -8.67 1.37
N LEU A 28 -26.38 -9.54 2.34
CA LEU A 28 -25.94 -9.41 3.74
C LEU A 28 -24.46 -9.76 3.97
N ASN A 29 -23.75 -10.33 2.99
CA ASN A 29 -22.42 -10.93 3.16
C ASN A 29 -21.35 -10.41 2.19
N SER A 30 -21.61 -9.29 1.49
CA SER A 30 -20.60 -8.69 0.62
C SER A 30 -20.77 -7.17 0.49
N ILE A 31 -19.67 -6.51 0.11
CA ILE A 31 -19.60 -5.09 -0.26
C ILE A 31 -19.07 -5.06 -1.68
N VAL A 32 -19.83 -4.48 -2.62
CA VAL A 32 -19.40 -4.38 -4.02
C VAL A 32 -18.92 -2.99 -4.36
N ASN A 33 -18.01 -2.91 -5.33
CA ASN A 33 -17.47 -1.66 -5.87
C ASN A 33 -16.88 -0.72 -4.82
N TYR A 34 -16.27 -1.27 -3.77
CA TYR A 34 -15.55 -0.47 -2.80
C TYR A 34 -14.42 0.30 -3.50
N ASN A 35 -14.40 1.60 -3.30
CA ASN A 35 -13.45 2.53 -3.89
C ASN A 35 -12.41 2.94 -2.83
N ASN A 36 -11.23 2.32 -2.88
CA ASN A 36 -10.18 2.54 -1.91
C ASN A 36 -9.50 3.91 -2.10
N GLN A 37 -9.55 4.76 -1.07
CA GLN A 37 -8.86 6.05 -1.05
C GLN A 37 -7.44 5.97 -0.47
N GLY A 38 -7.01 4.80 0.01
CA GLY A 38 -5.65 4.59 0.50
C GLY A 38 -5.42 4.92 1.98
N SER A 39 -6.27 5.74 2.59
CA SER A 39 -6.13 6.23 3.97
C SER A 39 -7.02 5.51 4.99
N THR A 40 -7.80 4.52 4.56
CA THR A 40 -8.78 3.85 5.41
C THR A 40 -8.37 2.41 5.71
N ASP A 41 -8.14 2.13 6.98
CA ASP A 41 -8.05 0.76 7.48
C ASP A 41 -9.46 0.16 7.57
N PHE A 42 -9.83 -0.61 6.54
CA PHE A 42 -11.12 -1.28 6.51
C PHE A 42 -11.09 -2.56 7.34
N LEU A 43 -11.90 -2.62 8.39
CA LEU A 43 -12.02 -3.74 9.32
C LEU A 43 -13.36 -4.46 9.14
N TYR A 44 -13.38 -5.77 9.39
CA TYR A 44 -14.58 -6.60 9.39
C TYR A 44 -14.59 -7.62 10.52
N ALA A 45 -15.79 -8.03 10.93
CA ALA A 45 -16.00 -9.10 11.90
C ALA A 45 -17.22 -9.94 11.52
N VAL A 46 -17.12 -11.25 11.74
CA VAL A 46 -18.22 -12.20 11.57
C VAL A 46 -18.33 -13.06 12.82
N THR A 47 -19.54 -13.21 13.34
CA THR A 47 -19.83 -14.18 14.40
C THR A 47 -21.09 -14.95 14.02
N VAL A 48 -20.93 -16.22 13.64
CA VAL A 48 -22.04 -17.07 13.17
C VAL A 48 -22.70 -17.86 14.29
N GLY A 49 -23.93 -18.32 14.05
CA GLY A 49 -24.64 -19.30 14.89
C GLY A 49 -24.94 -18.82 16.31
N GLN A 50 -25.11 -17.52 16.51
CA GLN A 50 -25.40 -16.96 17.83
C GLN A 50 -26.86 -17.19 18.22
N VAL A 51 -27.05 -17.63 19.47
CA VAL A 51 -28.36 -17.83 20.09
C VAL A 51 -28.54 -16.87 21.27
N ALA A 52 -29.77 -16.76 21.75
CA ALA A 52 -30.11 -15.97 22.92
C ALA A 52 -29.20 -16.29 24.11
N LYS A 53 -28.56 -15.25 24.66
CA LYS A 53 -27.65 -15.36 25.80
C LYS A 53 -27.63 -14.05 26.60
N SER A 54 -27.26 -14.15 27.86
CA SER A 54 -27.17 -13.00 28.79
C SER A 54 -25.89 -12.18 28.62
N THR A 55 -24.90 -12.67 27.88
CA THR A 55 -23.65 -11.97 27.61
C THR A 55 -23.69 -11.25 26.25
N PRO A 56 -22.95 -10.14 26.07
CA PRO A 56 -22.80 -9.51 24.77
C PRO A 56 -22.29 -10.46 23.68
N VAL A 57 -22.58 -10.14 22.41
CA VAL A 57 -21.98 -10.82 21.27
C VAL A 57 -20.56 -10.28 21.10
N MET A 58 -19.57 -11.16 21.22
CA MET A 58 -18.18 -10.84 20.95
C MET A 58 -17.97 -10.80 19.44
N MET A 59 -17.32 -9.73 18.97
CA MET A 59 -16.97 -9.51 17.58
C MET A 59 -15.45 -9.33 17.51
N ASN A 60 -14.78 -10.20 16.78
CA ASN A 60 -13.33 -10.13 16.59
C ASN A 60 -13.06 -9.46 15.24
N PHE A 61 -12.59 -8.22 15.27
CA PHE A 61 -12.28 -7.49 14.04
C PHE A 61 -10.98 -7.98 13.42
N ARG A 62 -10.94 -7.97 12.09
CA ARG A 62 -9.77 -8.26 11.27
C ARG A 62 -9.62 -7.18 10.20
N HIS A 63 -8.39 -6.93 9.78
CA HIS A 63 -8.09 -6.04 8.67
C HIS A 63 -8.48 -6.69 7.33
N ALA A 64 -9.26 -5.97 6.53
CA ALA A 64 -9.59 -6.35 5.16
C ALA A 64 -8.51 -5.91 4.17
N MET A 65 -7.70 -4.91 4.52
CA MET A 65 -6.73 -4.29 3.61
C MET A 65 -5.36 -4.98 3.70
N SER A 66 -4.47 -4.63 2.77
CA SER A 66 -3.02 -4.79 2.96
C SER A 66 -2.42 -3.44 3.35
N LYS A 67 -1.58 -3.36 4.38
CA LYS A 67 -0.81 -2.12 4.63
C LYS A 67 0.48 -2.16 3.83
N VAL A 68 0.80 -1.08 3.14
CA VAL A 68 1.98 -0.94 2.29
C VAL A 68 2.75 0.27 2.77
N ASN A 69 3.90 0.03 3.40
CA ASN A 69 4.81 1.06 3.86
C ASN A 69 6.05 1.12 2.96
N VAL A 70 6.50 2.32 2.66
CA VAL A 70 7.73 2.57 1.92
C VAL A 70 8.70 3.31 2.83
N ARG A 71 9.86 2.71 3.05
CA ARG A 71 10.92 3.29 3.87
C ARG A 71 12.12 3.63 3.01
N LEU A 72 12.52 4.89 3.02
CA LEU A 72 13.67 5.37 2.24
C LEU A 72 14.85 5.71 3.14
N SER A 73 16.06 5.40 2.68
CA SER A 73 17.32 5.82 3.33
C SER A 73 18.44 6.02 2.31
N SER A 74 19.48 6.74 2.72
CA SER A 74 20.75 6.83 2.03
C SER A 74 21.88 6.89 3.07
N SER A 75 22.80 5.94 3.02
CA SER A 75 23.97 5.88 3.90
C SER A 75 25.26 6.34 3.22
N ASN A 76 25.21 6.62 1.92
CA ASN A 76 26.36 7.12 1.18
C ASN A 76 26.59 8.61 1.48
N SER A 77 27.58 8.91 2.32
CA SER A 77 27.92 10.29 2.71
C SER A 77 28.50 11.14 1.58
N ALA A 78 28.84 10.56 0.42
CA ALA A 78 29.30 11.30 -0.74
C ALA A 78 28.15 11.93 -1.55
N ILE A 79 26.90 11.54 -1.26
CA ILE A 79 25.73 12.05 -1.97
C ILE A 79 24.69 12.63 -1.02
N ARG A 80 23.85 13.52 -1.57
CA ARG A 80 22.61 13.97 -0.95
C ARG A 80 21.46 13.61 -1.90
N VAL A 81 20.53 12.81 -1.41
CA VAL A 81 19.31 12.44 -2.16
C VAL A 81 18.15 13.29 -1.65
N SER A 82 17.52 14.02 -2.57
CA SER A 82 16.35 14.87 -2.33
C SER A 82 15.16 14.25 -3.04
N VAL A 83 14.19 13.72 -2.28
CA VAL A 83 13.01 13.03 -2.80
C VAL A 83 11.82 13.98 -2.81
N ASN A 84 11.15 14.09 -3.94
CA ASN A 84 10.05 15.03 -4.13
C ASN A 84 8.70 14.30 -4.16
N HIS A 85 8.62 13.19 -4.90
CA HIS A 85 7.37 12.44 -5.05
C HIS A 85 7.62 10.94 -4.97
N ILE A 86 6.65 10.22 -4.41
CA ILE A 86 6.65 8.76 -4.43
C ILE A 86 5.26 8.28 -4.80
N SER A 87 5.20 7.31 -5.72
CA SER A 87 3.94 6.71 -6.16
C SER A 87 4.04 5.18 -6.23
N LEU A 88 2.91 4.49 -6.07
CA LEU A 88 2.74 3.07 -6.39
C LEU A 88 2.09 2.96 -7.77
N LEU A 89 2.72 2.27 -8.71
CA LEU A 89 2.27 2.18 -10.10
C LEU A 89 1.27 1.04 -10.33
N ASN A 90 0.27 1.32 -11.17
CA ASN A 90 -0.71 0.35 -11.67
C ASN A 90 -1.43 -0.47 -10.58
N VAL A 91 -1.76 0.14 -9.45
CA VAL A 91 -2.43 -0.52 -8.33
C VAL A 91 -3.93 -0.47 -8.52
N ASN A 92 -4.62 -1.61 -8.46
CA ASN A 92 -6.09 -1.64 -8.48
C ASN A 92 -6.64 -0.99 -7.22
N HIS A 93 -7.53 -0.02 -7.38
CA HIS A 93 -8.13 0.72 -6.27
C HIS A 93 -9.64 0.47 -6.10
N LYS A 94 -10.27 -0.32 -6.98
CA LYS A 94 -11.66 -0.77 -6.81
C LYS A 94 -11.76 -2.28 -6.70
N GLY A 95 -12.70 -2.76 -5.89
CA GLY A 95 -12.96 -4.20 -5.73
C GLY A 95 -14.22 -4.52 -4.92
N SER A 96 -14.52 -5.82 -4.80
CA SER A 96 -15.62 -6.34 -3.99
C SER A 96 -15.07 -7.16 -2.83
N PHE A 97 -15.53 -6.88 -1.62
CA PHE A 97 -15.19 -7.62 -0.40
C PHE A 97 -16.28 -8.62 -0.04
N THR A 98 -15.90 -9.86 0.26
CA THR A 98 -16.80 -10.92 0.73
C THR A 98 -16.44 -11.30 2.17
N PHE A 99 -17.44 -11.26 3.05
CA PHE A 99 -17.27 -11.71 4.43
C PHE A 99 -17.08 -13.24 4.48
N PRO A 100 -16.25 -13.77 5.39
CA PRO A 100 -16.09 -15.21 5.54
C PRO A 100 -17.40 -15.85 6.03
N SER A 101 -17.59 -17.13 5.69
CA SER A 101 -18.76 -17.92 6.12
C SER A 101 -18.65 -18.47 7.56
N VAL A 102 -17.50 -18.27 8.20
CA VAL A 102 -17.22 -18.69 9.58
C VAL A 102 -16.86 -17.49 10.45
N SER A 103 -16.94 -17.65 11.77
CA SER A 103 -16.57 -16.57 12.69
C SER A 103 -15.11 -16.14 12.53
N THR A 104 -14.83 -14.85 12.67
CA THR A 104 -13.50 -14.22 12.59
C THR A 104 -12.66 -14.46 13.84
N ALA A 105 -12.62 -15.69 14.37
CA ALA A 105 -11.86 -16.04 15.55
C ALA A 105 -10.35 -15.75 15.37
N ALA A 106 -9.68 -15.34 16.45
CA ALA A 106 -8.24 -15.07 16.46
C ALA A 106 -7.46 -16.31 15.96
N GLY A 107 -6.49 -16.09 15.08
CA GLY A 107 -5.67 -17.15 14.48
C GLY A 107 -6.38 -18.05 13.46
N SER A 108 -7.69 -17.90 13.22
CA SER A 108 -8.41 -18.70 12.23
C SER A 108 -8.08 -18.22 10.81
N GLN A 109 -7.54 -19.12 9.98
CA GLN A 109 -7.30 -18.88 8.55
C GLN A 109 -8.61 -18.92 7.74
N GLN A 110 -9.63 -19.64 8.21
CA GLN A 110 -10.93 -19.70 7.56
C GLN A 110 -11.78 -18.44 7.81
N GLY A 111 -11.47 -17.72 8.90
CA GLY A 111 -12.12 -16.45 9.25
C GLY A 111 -11.55 -15.24 8.49
N VAL A 112 -10.88 -15.45 7.35
CA VAL A 112 -10.31 -14.39 6.52
C VAL A 112 -11.28 -14.09 5.36
N GLY A 113 -11.72 -12.84 5.26
CA GLY A 113 -12.50 -12.32 4.14
C GLY A 113 -11.66 -12.12 2.89
N SER A 114 -12.31 -12.05 1.73
CA SER A 114 -11.63 -12.03 0.44
C SER A 114 -12.03 -10.85 -0.43
N TRP A 115 -11.06 -10.37 -1.20
CA TRP A 115 -11.28 -9.40 -2.26
C TRP A 115 -11.39 -10.09 -3.62
N SER A 116 -12.24 -9.55 -4.47
CA SER A 116 -12.50 -10.04 -5.83
C SER A 116 -12.88 -8.87 -6.73
N ASN A 117 -13.02 -9.11 -8.03
CA ASN A 117 -13.39 -8.10 -9.03
C ASN A 117 -12.49 -6.85 -8.98
N LEU A 118 -11.20 -7.05 -8.68
CA LEU A 118 -10.21 -5.99 -8.60
C LEU A 118 -10.07 -5.31 -9.96
N ASN A 119 -10.16 -3.98 -9.99
CA ASN A 119 -10.11 -3.23 -11.23
C ASN A 119 -9.70 -1.76 -11.00
N SER A 120 -9.76 -0.99 -12.08
CA SER A 120 -9.41 0.44 -12.12
C SER A 120 -7.98 0.65 -11.62
N PRO A 121 -6.93 0.19 -12.34
CA PRO A 121 -5.55 0.47 -11.95
C PRO A 121 -5.28 1.98 -11.98
N LEU A 122 -4.53 2.47 -10.99
CA LEU A 122 -4.11 3.86 -10.87
C LEU A 122 -2.68 3.93 -10.31
N ASP A 123 -1.97 4.99 -10.68
CA ASP A 123 -0.74 5.39 -9.99
C ASP A 123 -1.09 6.17 -8.74
N ILE A 124 -0.88 5.56 -7.58
CA ILE A 124 -1.27 6.11 -6.28
C ILE A 124 -0.10 6.92 -5.72
N LEU A 125 -0.26 8.24 -5.62
CA LEU A 125 0.69 9.11 -4.95
C LEU A 125 0.65 8.87 -3.44
N ILE A 126 1.79 8.53 -2.83
CA ILE A 126 1.89 8.22 -1.39
C ILE A 126 2.74 9.23 -0.61
N PHE A 127 3.59 10.00 -1.31
CA PHE A 127 4.36 11.10 -0.75
C PHE A 127 4.41 12.26 -1.74
N TYR A 128 4.21 13.48 -1.24
CA TYR A 128 4.24 14.70 -2.04
C TYR A 128 4.94 15.85 -1.30
N ALA A 129 5.98 16.39 -1.91
CA ALA A 129 6.59 17.66 -1.54
C ALA A 129 5.89 18.81 -2.28
N LEU A 130 5.16 19.66 -1.55
CA LEU A 130 4.45 20.82 -2.12
C LEU A 130 5.41 21.89 -2.66
N SER A 131 6.61 21.95 -2.08
CA SER A 131 7.65 22.91 -2.39
C SER A 131 9.04 22.27 -2.26
N PRO A 132 10.10 22.90 -2.78
CA PRO A 132 11.46 22.40 -2.61
C PRO A 132 11.88 22.23 -1.14
N GLU A 133 11.38 23.04 -0.22
CA GLU A 133 11.65 22.90 1.22
C GLU A 133 10.95 21.70 1.88
N ASP A 134 9.89 21.17 1.27
CA ASP A 134 9.20 19.95 1.71
C ASP A 134 9.86 18.66 1.18
N ALA A 135 10.86 18.80 0.30
CA ALA A 135 11.56 17.65 -0.26
C ALA A 135 12.28 16.86 0.83
N LEU A 136 12.08 15.55 0.83
CA LEU A 136 12.69 14.67 1.81
C LEU A 136 14.18 14.47 1.49
N THR A 137 15.05 15.01 2.34
CA THR A 137 16.47 14.69 2.29
C THR A 137 16.73 13.37 3.02
N LEU A 138 17.21 12.36 2.30
CA LEU A 138 17.47 11.05 2.89
C LEU A 138 18.68 11.07 3.83
N THR A 139 18.60 10.26 4.88
CA THR A 139 19.69 10.01 5.82
C THR A 139 19.93 8.51 5.96
N SER A 140 20.94 8.12 6.75
CA SER A 140 21.23 6.70 7.01
C SER A 140 20.13 6.01 7.82
N THR A 141 19.26 6.78 8.48
CA THR A 141 18.11 6.24 9.21
C THR A 141 16.91 6.13 8.26
N PRO A 142 16.34 4.93 8.05
CA PRO A 142 15.15 4.77 7.24
C PRO A 142 13.98 5.58 7.80
N VAL A 143 13.30 6.30 6.92
CA VAL A 143 12.10 7.06 7.23
C VAL A 143 10.92 6.48 6.45
N ASP A 144 9.80 6.30 7.15
CA ASP A 144 8.54 5.93 6.51
C ASP A 144 7.93 7.14 5.82
N VAL A 145 7.70 7.02 4.51
CA VAL A 145 7.18 8.11 3.68
C VAL A 145 5.67 8.02 3.45
N THR A 146 5.05 6.93 3.89
CA THR A 146 3.60 6.67 3.71
C THR A 146 2.77 7.26 4.84
N GLU A 147 3.37 7.44 6.02
CA GLU A 147 2.77 8.05 7.21
C GLU A 147 3.21 9.51 7.37
N ASN A 148 2.39 10.35 7.99
CA ASN A 148 2.68 11.76 8.32
C ASN A 148 2.87 12.70 7.11
N ASN A 149 2.60 12.23 5.88
CA ASN A 149 2.46 13.05 4.68
C ASN A 149 1.03 12.89 4.10
N LEU A 150 0.85 12.08 3.04
CA LEU A 150 -0.49 11.83 2.49
C LEU A 150 -1.31 10.85 3.33
N ASN A 151 -0.69 10.07 4.22
CA ASN A 151 -1.34 9.00 5.02
C ASN A 151 -2.08 8.00 4.11
N ILE A 152 -1.36 7.54 3.09
CA ILE A 152 -1.85 6.59 2.08
C ILE A 152 -1.00 5.33 2.21
N ASP A 153 -1.48 4.38 3.00
CA ASP A 153 -0.79 3.14 3.35
C ASP A 153 -1.70 1.91 3.31
N TYR A 154 -3.01 2.02 3.08
CA TYR A 154 -3.94 0.89 2.97
C TYR A 154 -4.33 0.59 1.52
N MET A 155 -3.89 -0.55 1.01
CA MET A 155 -4.12 -0.99 -0.37
C MET A 155 -5.07 -2.19 -0.42
N LEU A 156 -5.78 -2.34 -1.55
CA LEU A 156 -6.52 -3.58 -1.79
C LEU A 156 -5.52 -4.74 -1.92
N PRO A 157 -5.73 -5.86 -1.19
CA PRO A 157 -5.06 -7.12 -1.47
C PRO A 157 -5.23 -7.51 -2.93
N GLN A 158 -4.13 -7.78 -3.63
CA GLN A 158 -4.14 -8.01 -5.07
C GLN A 158 -2.91 -8.77 -5.56
N PRO A 159 -3.03 -9.52 -6.68
CA PRO A 159 -1.86 -10.04 -7.38
C PRO A 159 -1.00 -8.87 -7.87
N LEU A 160 0.31 -9.08 -7.84
CA LEU A 160 1.31 -8.14 -8.33
C LEU A 160 1.95 -8.70 -9.60
N THR A 161 2.26 -7.80 -10.52
CA THR A 161 2.85 -8.12 -11.82
C THR A 161 4.25 -7.54 -11.94
N THR A 162 5.15 -8.29 -12.54
CA THR A 162 6.55 -7.88 -12.73
C THR A 162 6.64 -6.60 -13.54
N VAL A 163 7.53 -5.72 -13.12
CA VAL A 163 7.82 -4.48 -13.84
C VAL A 163 8.51 -4.78 -15.16
N ASP A 164 8.01 -4.16 -16.23
CA ASP A 164 8.64 -4.17 -17.55
C ASP A 164 8.55 -2.78 -18.18
N PHE A 165 9.49 -2.46 -19.07
CA PHE A 165 9.48 -1.22 -19.83
C PHE A 165 9.22 -1.55 -21.30
N ASN A 166 8.04 -1.18 -21.80
CA ASN A 166 7.61 -1.53 -23.16
C ASN A 166 8.17 -0.59 -24.25
N GLY A 167 9.07 0.34 -23.88
CA GLY A 167 9.62 1.36 -24.77
C GLY A 167 8.97 2.74 -24.63
N SER A 168 7.79 2.84 -24.00
CA SER A 168 7.10 4.10 -23.73
C SER A 168 6.79 4.32 -22.26
N GLU A 169 6.41 3.27 -21.54
CA GLU A 169 5.97 3.35 -20.15
C GLU A 169 6.42 2.13 -19.34
N PHE A 170 6.46 2.30 -18.03
CA PHE A 170 6.60 1.18 -17.11
C PHE A 170 5.25 0.51 -16.94
N THR A 171 5.22 -0.78 -17.22
CA THR A 171 4.10 -1.67 -16.94
C THR A 171 4.39 -2.48 -15.69
N GLY A 172 3.37 -3.13 -15.14
CA GLY A 172 3.48 -3.88 -13.91
C GLY A 172 3.42 -3.01 -12.66
N ASN A 173 3.69 -3.59 -11.50
CA ASN A 173 3.54 -2.92 -10.20
C ASN A 173 4.90 -2.48 -9.65
N ALA A 174 5.06 -1.19 -9.39
CA ALA A 174 6.33 -0.61 -8.92
C ALA A 174 6.13 0.50 -7.89
N ILE A 175 7.17 0.80 -7.13
CA ILE A 175 7.37 2.05 -6.42
C ILE A 175 8.19 2.96 -7.32
N GLN A 176 7.64 4.14 -7.60
CA GLN A 176 8.30 5.21 -8.32
C GLN A 176 8.82 6.23 -7.32
N VAL A 177 10.10 6.57 -7.39
CA VAL A 177 10.71 7.62 -6.56
C VAL A 177 11.25 8.70 -7.47
N ASP A 178 10.60 9.87 -7.44
CA ASP A 178 11.05 11.05 -8.16
C ASP A 178 11.99 11.85 -7.27
N CYS A 179 13.26 11.94 -7.65
CA CYS A 179 14.30 12.53 -6.81
C CYS A 179 15.41 13.24 -7.60
N GLU A 180 16.22 13.99 -6.88
CA GLU A 180 17.49 14.56 -7.33
C GLU A 180 18.61 14.05 -6.44
N ILE A 181 19.76 13.77 -7.05
CA ILE A 181 20.96 13.34 -6.35
C ILE A 181 22.06 14.37 -6.60
N PHE A 182 22.70 14.80 -5.52
CA PHE A 182 23.76 15.80 -5.52
C PHE A 182 25.03 15.19 -4.94
N ASP A 183 26.19 15.64 -5.43
CA ASP A 183 27.46 15.44 -4.75
C ASP A 183 27.46 16.23 -3.44
N ALA A 184 27.74 15.57 -2.33
CA ALA A 184 27.62 16.17 -1.00
C ALA A 184 28.70 17.24 -0.72
N ALA A 185 29.87 17.13 -1.34
CA ALA A 185 30.99 18.03 -1.09
C ALA A 185 30.87 19.36 -1.86
N SER A 186 30.50 19.28 -3.13
CA SER A 186 30.39 20.44 -4.04
C SER A 186 28.96 21.01 -4.13
N GLY A 187 27.94 20.22 -3.74
CA GLY A 187 26.54 20.57 -3.95
C GLY A 187 26.09 20.45 -5.42
N ALA A 188 26.96 20.00 -6.32
CA ALA A 188 26.62 19.85 -7.73
C ALA A 188 25.60 18.73 -7.93
N LYS A 189 24.60 18.97 -8.77
CA LYS A 189 23.66 17.91 -9.18
C LYS A 189 24.40 16.86 -10.01
N ILE A 190 24.26 15.60 -9.64
CA ILE A 190 24.84 14.46 -10.35
C ILE A 190 23.78 13.57 -11.02
N TRP A 191 22.52 13.66 -10.59
CA TRP A 191 21.39 13.01 -11.25
C TRP A 191 20.05 13.74 -10.98
N PRO A 192 19.13 13.81 -11.96
CA PRO A 192 19.34 13.48 -13.36
C PRO A 192 20.34 14.44 -14.02
N ARG A 193 20.92 14.00 -15.15
CA ARG A 193 21.91 14.72 -15.96
C ARG A 193 21.58 14.62 -17.45
N GLN A 194 22.30 15.34 -18.31
CA GLN A 194 21.96 15.49 -19.73
C GLN A 194 21.82 14.17 -20.52
N ASP A 195 22.57 13.13 -20.16
CA ASP A 195 22.52 11.79 -20.75
C ASP A 195 21.54 10.83 -20.03
N THR A 196 20.74 11.33 -19.09
CA THR A 196 19.68 10.53 -18.46
C THR A 196 18.62 10.22 -19.51
N PRO A 197 18.27 8.95 -19.74
CA PRO A 197 17.24 8.60 -20.70
C PRO A 197 15.91 9.29 -20.40
N ASP A 198 15.22 9.75 -21.45
CA ASP A 198 13.98 10.53 -21.32
C ASP A 198 12.89 9.82 -20.51
N TYR A 199 12.82 8.48 -20.58
CA TYR A 199 11.85 7.69 -19.81
C TYR A 199 12.11 7.65 -18.30
N LEU A 200 13.28 8.15 -17.85
CA LEU A 200 13.62 8.35 -16.45
C LEU A 200 13.56 9.83 -16.05
N LEU A 201 13.17 10.73 -16.95
CA LEU A 201 12.98 12.15 -16.63
C LEU A 201 11.53 12.38 -16.21
N VAL A 202 11.34 13.25 -15.21
CA VAL A 202 10.00 13.66 -14.77
C VAL A 202 9.63 14.96 -15.48
N PRO A 203 8.60 14.95 -16.36
CA PRO A 203 8.22 16.13 -17.14
C PRO A 203 7.98 17.37 -16.27
N GLN A 204 8.44 18.52 -16.75
CA GLN A 204 8.27 19.82 -16.08
C GLN A 204 8.87 19.90 -14.66
N SER A 205 9.86 19.07 -14.34
CA SER A 205 10.58 19.11 -13.06
C SER A 205 12.10 18.96 -13.23
N SER A 206 12.82 19.14 -12.13
CA SER A 206 14.26 18.90 -12.01
C SER A 206 14.62 17.44 -11.65
N CYS A 207 13.61 16.61 -11.37
CA CYS A 207 13.77 15.25 -10.86
C CYS A 207 13.99 14.22 -11.98
N GLY A 208 14.73 13.19 -11.62
CA GLY A 208 14.70 11.93 -12.34
C GLY A 208 13.80 10.94 -11.59
N ARG A 209 13.49 9.84 -12.24
CA ARG A 209 12.61 8.79 -11.76
C ARG A 209 13.35 7.48 -11.55
N LEU A 210 13.31 6.95 -10.33
CA LEU A 210 13.78 5.61 -9.98
C LEU A 210 12.59 4.67 -9.86
N ILE A 211 12.73 3.44 -10.36
CA ILE A 211 11.66 2.43 -10.39
C ILE A 211 12.12 1.21 -9.59
N TYR A 212 11.31 0.81 -8.62
CA TYR A 212 11.54 -0.36 -7.77
C TYR A 212 10.36 -1.32 -7.90
N PRO A 213 10.54 -2.56 -8.35
CA PRO A 213 9.45 -3.53 -8.42
C PRO A 213 8.74 -3.73 -7.07
N LEU A 214 7.41 -3.83 -7.09
CA LEU A 214 6.65 -4.28 -5.91
C LEU A 214 6.73 -5.81 -5.73
N THR A 215 7.08 -6.53 -6.81
CA THR A 215 7.29 -7.97 -6.79
C THR A 215 8.71 -8.35 -6.41
N THR A 216 8.85 -9.55 -5.83
CA THR A 216 10.14 -10.24 -5.70
C THR A 216 9.96 -11.69 -6.15
N ALA A 217 11.03 -12.50 -6.12
CA ALA A 217 10.93 -13.93 -6.38
C ALA A 217 9.95 -14.66 -5.41
N THR A 218 9.66 -14.08 -4.25
CA THR A 218 8.80 -14.67 -3.22
C THR A 218 7.54 -13.86 -2.91
N LEU A 219 7.45 -12.62 -3.44
CA LEU A 219 6.32 -11.73 -3.26
C LEU A 219 5.65 -11.48 -4.61
N THR A 220 4.52 -12.12 -4.84
CA THR A 220 3.73 -12.03 -6.08
C THR A 220 2.33 -11.50 -5.85
N GLU A 221 1.95 -11.21 -4.61
CA GLU A 221 0.64 -10.67 -4.25
C GLU A 221 0.70 -9.95 -2.89
N TRP A 222 -0.18 -8.98 -2.70
CA TRP A 222 -0.55 -8.49 -1.37
C TRP A 222 -1.78 -9.24 -0.86
N LYS A 223 -1.74 -9.66 0.41
CA LYS A 223 -2.75 -10.49 1.06
C LYS A 223 -3.54 -9.69 2.09
N THR A 224 -4.83 -10.03 2.21
CA THR A 224 -5.71 -9.53 3.25
C THR A 224 -5.07 -9.72 4.63
N GLY A 225 -4.98 -8.65 5.40
CA GLY A 225 -4.52 -8.73 6.78
C GLY A 225 -3.01 -8.74 6.95
N CYS A 226 -2.24 -8.39 5.92
CA CYS A 226 -0.78 -8.31 5.98
C CYS A 226 -0.25 -6.88 5.81
N SER A 227 0.86 -6.58 6.47
CA SER A 227 1.68 -5.38 6.29
C SER A 227 2.92 -5.72 5.46
N TYR A 228 3.19 -4.91 4.44
CA TYR A 228 4.31 -5.02 3.51
C TYR A 228 5.19 -3.78 3.65
N ILE A 229 6.43 -3.96 4.12
CA ILE A 229 7.36 -2.85 4.34
C ILE A 229 8.50 -2.94 3.33
N TYR A 230 8.49 -2.03 2.36
CA TYR A 230 9.51 -1.90 1.33
C TYR A 230 10.64 -1.00 1.83
N ASN A 231 11.79 -1.58 2.14
CA ASN A 231 12.98 -0.83 2.58
C ASN A 231 13.89 -0.58 1.37
N ILE A 232 13.91 0.66 0.91
CA ILE A 232 14.68 1.10 -0.26
C ILE A 232 15.85 1.96 0.21
N LYS A 233 17.04 1.64 -0.31
CA LYS A 233 18.28 2.34 -0.02
C LYS A 233 18.87 2.93 -1.29
N ILE A 234 18.99 4.26 -1.34
CA ILE A 234 19.47 5.00 -2.52
C ILE A 234 20.92 5.44 -2.25
N ASP A 235 21.87 4.55 -2.56
CA ASP A 235 23.30 4.77 -2.27
C ASP A 235 24.20 4.90 -3.51
N ASN A 236 23.73 4.46 -4.69
CA ASN A 236 24.61 4.33 -5.84
C ASN A 236 24.02 4.95 -7.12
N PRO A 237 24.37 6.19 -7.47
CA PRO A 237 23.87 6.85 -8.68
C PRO A 237 24.56 6.37 -9.96
N ASN A 238 25.68 5.63 -9.87
CA ASN A 238 26.50 5.25 -11.04
C ASN A 238 26.00 4.02 -11.80
N VAL A 239 25.01 3.33 -11.25
CA VAL A 239 24.48 2.11 -11.86
C VAL A 239 22.98 2.08 -11.66
N LEU A 240 22.24 2.39 -12.73
CA LEU A 240 20.87 1.93 -12.93
C LEU A 240 20.86 0.40 -13.16
N LYS A 241 21.66 -0.35 -12.40
CA LYS A 241 21.49 -1.79 -12.24
C LYS A 241 20.27 -2.00 -11.34
N PRO A 242 19.62 -3.18 -11.39
CA PRO A 242 18.56 -3.52 -10.46
C PRO A 242 19.03 -3.18 -9.04
N ILE A 243 18.35 -2.24 -8.38
CA ILE A 243 18.66 -1.86 -7.02
C ILE A 243 18.04 -2.93 -6.12
N ASP A 244 18.85 -3.51 -5.23
CA ASP A 244 18.37 -4.46 -4.23
C ASP A 244 17.52 -3.72 -3.19
N PHE A 245 16.29 -4.20 -2.98
CA PHE A 245 15.40 -3.74 -1.91
C PHE A 245 14.97 -4.96 -1.09
N ASN A 246 14.83 -4.76 0.21
CA ASN A 246 14.34 -5.81 1.12
C ASN A 246 12.89 -5.51 1.48
N VAL A 247 12.03 -6.51 1.30
CA VAL A 247 10.63 -6.44 1.74
C VAL A 247 10.46 -7.32 2.96
N THR A 248 9.89 -6.77 4.02
CA THR A 248 9.42 -7.56 5.18
C THR A 248 7.91 -7.65 5.15
N VAL A 249 7.37 -8.79 5.58
CA VAL A 249 5.93 -9.05 5.62
C VAL A 249 5.57 -9.46 7.03
N ASP A 250 4.67 -8.70 7.65
CA ASP A 250 4.16 -8.94 8.99
C ASP A 250 2.64 -9.16 8.93
N GLU A 251 2.08 -10.01 9.78
CA GLU A 251 0.62 -10.07 9.98
C GLU A 251 0.20 -8.87 10.83
N PHE A 252 -0.97 -8.27 10.55
CA PHE A 252 -1.54 -7.29 11.47
C PHE A 252 -1.97 -7.99 12.75
N ASN A 253 -1.08 -7.98 13.73
CA ASN A 253 -1.46 -8.29 15.09
C ASN A 253 -2.13 -7.05 15.68
N ILE A 254 -3.30 -7.24 16.28
CA ILE A 254 -3.83 -6.25 17.21
C ILE A 254 -2.91 -6.34 18.42
N ASP A 255 -1.97 -5.39 18.54
CA ASP A 255 -1.19 -5.25 19.77
C ASP A 255 -2.20 -5.03 20.91
N ASN A 256 -2.20 -5.96 21.87
CA ASN A 256 -3.03 -5.90 23.08
C ASN A 256 -2.58 -4.80 24.04
#